data_AF-A0A6J5VNV5-F1
#
_entry.id   AF-A0A6J5VNV5-F1
#
_cell.length_a   1.000
_cell.length_b   1.000
_cell.length_c   1.000
_cell.angle_alpha   90.00
_cell.angle_beta   90.00
_cell.angle_gamma   90.00
#
_symmetry.space_group_name_H-M   'P 1'
#
loop_
_entity.id
_entity.type
_entity.pdbx_description
1 polymer ?
#
loop_
_entity_poly.entity_id
_entity_poly.type
_entity_poly.pdbx_seq_one_letter_code
_entity_poly.pdbx_strand_id
1 'polypeptide(L)'
;MASPKSVDASLWWDPFSVYSLILENASLSSDLPPNLVKKLKDNHAWFVDTLSHFKPPNENSREALNSQQVKVGSHQLDIKPELKDKALKISSYLYLDEVQSYILVERSFKNNNVALDSIVHEYFHAVCIDYYIERQYLLKCTRRILAHALSLGSVSGEGNAMKEEALKLISDGLEGNLLSVLQDLYPLITLNKWRPFAFLWVDIDLFTLWAEETLVEDNLVLDILFLVYNESVCTCNGERWKTLCWLYKGILSGSYNFGKLAVSTEALRSAYQAKVQLLLILIETLDLENILQMVHDEIPFSAAFLMSSLNEDAFWCMLRDELPLGGIHL
;
A
#
# COMPACT_ATOMS: atom_id res chain seq x y z
N MET A 1 -39.70 -14.84 3.31
CA MET A 1 -38.32 -14.80 2.78
C MET A 1 -37.52 -13.89 3.68
N ALA A 2 -36.37 -14.35 4.20
CA ALA A 2 -35.53 -13.50 5.04
C ALA A 2 -34.98 -12.34 4.20
N SER A 3 -35.12 -11.12 4.67
CA SER A 3 -34.51 -9.93 4.03
C SER A 3 -32.99 -10.10 3.98
N PRO A 4 -32.31 -9.73 2.89
CA PRO A 4 -30.85 -9.82 2.81
C PRO A 4 -30.22 -8.96 3.92
N LYS A 5 -29.24 -9.52 4.64
CA LYS A 5 -28.46 -8.73 5.61
C LYS A 5 -27.61 -7.72 4.83
N SER A 6 -27.65 -6.46 5.23
CA SER A 6 -26.86 -5.40 4.62
C SER A 6 -25.59 -5.18 5.45
N VAL A 7 -24.46 -5.01 4.76
CA VAL A 7 -23.17 -4.66 5.36
C VAL A 7 -22.62 -3.37 4.73
N ASP A 8 -21.50 -2.89 5.25
CA ASP A 8 -20.82 -1.68 4.80
C ASP A 8 -20.47 -1.77 3.30
N ALA A 9 -20.80 -0.72 2.55
CA ALA A 9 -20.52 -0.63 1.11
C ALA A 9 -19.02 -0.62 0.80
N SER A 10 -18.19 -0.12 1.72
CA SER A 10 -16.74 -0.06 1.52
C SER A 10 -16.06 -1.45 1.54
N LEU A 11 -16.80 -2.52 1.84
CA LEU A 11 -16.30 -3.89 1.75
C LEU A 11 -16.24 -4.39 0.30
N TRP A 12 -16.89 -3.70 -0.63
CA TRP A 12 -16.85 -4.02 -2.05
C TRP A 12 -15.76 -3.23 -2.78
N TRP A 13 -15.08 -3.91 -3.71
CA TRP A 13 -14.23 -3.29 -4.73
C TRP A 13 -14.39 -4.04 -6.04
N ASP A 14 -14.23 -3.36 -7.16
CA ASP A 14 -14.06 -4.03 -8.46
C ASP A 14 -12.59 -4.47 -8.62
N PRO A 15 -12.30 -5.56 -9.35
CA PRO A 15 -10.93 -6.06 -9.49
C PRO A 15 -9.95 -5.00 -10.01
N PHE A 16 -8.91 -4.71 -9.22
CA PHE A 16 -7.93 -3.66 -9.58
C PHE A 16 -7.04 -4.07 -10.74
N SER A 17 -6.85 -5.38 -10.95
CA SER A 17 -6.18 -5.94 -12.12
C SER A 17 -6.76 -5.43 -13.45
N VAL A 18 -8.09 -5.39 -13.55
CA VAL A 18 -8.79 -4.86 -14.73
C VAL A 18 -8.60 -3.35 -14.84
N TYR A 19 -8.65 -2.64 -13.71
CA TYR A 19 -8.48 -1.19 -13.71
C TYR A 19 -7.06 -0.77 -14.08
N SER A 20 -6.04 -1.47 -13.58
CA SER A 20 -4.63 -1.25 -13.91
C SER A 20 -4.39 -1.36 -15.41
N LEU A 21 -4.93 -2.40 -16.05
CA LEU A 21 -4.81 -2.58 -17.50
C LEU A 21 -5.43 -1.39 -18.28
N ILE A 22 -6.55 -0.85 -17.80
CA ILE A 22 -7.18 0.31 -18.42
C ILE A 22 -6.29 1.57 -18.24
N LEU A 23 -5.71 1.77 -17.06
CA LEU A 23 -4.80 2.90 -16.77
C LEU A 23 -3.44 2.78 -17.50
N GLU A 24 -2.97 1.57 -17.73
CA GLU A 24 -1.75 1.30 -18.51
C GLU A 24 -1.94 1.66 -19.97
N ASN A 25 -3.10 1.29 -20.55
CA ASN A 25 -3.46 1.58 -21.93
C ASN A 25 -3.90 3.03 -22.18
N ALA A 26 -4.19 3.80 -21.11
CA ALA A 26 -4.49 5.22 -21.24
C ALA A 26 -3.24 5.98 -21.69
N SER A 27 -3.39 6.85 -22.70
CA SER A 27 -2.30 7.69 -23.19
C SER A 27 -1.84 8.65 -22.09
N LEU A 28 -0.52 8.77 -21.91
CA LEU A 28 0.11 9.71 -20.98
C LEU A 28 0.01 11.18 -21.42
N SER A 29 -0.42 11.43 -22.66
CA SER A 29 -0.38 12.76 -23.30
C SER A 29 -1.75 13.37 -23.61
N SER A 30 -2.85 12.71 -23.23
CA SER A 30 -4.22 13.16 -23.51
C SER A 30 -5.12 13.04 -22.28
N ASP A 31 -6.17 13.88 -22.22
CA ASP A 31 -7.18 13.77 -21.17
C ASP A 31 -7.83 12.39 -21.14
N LEU A 32 -8.20 11.94 -19.94
CA LEU A 32 -8.87 10.68 -19.75
C LEU A 32 -10.31 10.70 -20.30
N PRO A 33 -10.78 9.60 -20.90
CA PRO A 33 -12.19 9.42 -21.22
C PRO A 33 -13.09 9.64 -19.98
N PRO A 34 -14.29 10.27 -20.12
CA PRO A 34 -15.14 10.62 -18.97
C PRO A 34 -15.56 9.44 -18.09
N ASN A 35 -15.71 8.25 -18.67
CA ASN A 35 -16.00 7.02 -17.92
C ASN A 35 -14.84 6.61 -17.02
N LEU A 36 -13.59 6.83 -17.46
CA LEU A 36 -12.39 6.54 -16.68
C LEU A 36 -12.18 7.57 -15.57
N VAL A 37 -12.47 8.85 -15.84
CA VAL A 37 -12.51 9.90 -14.81
C VAL A 37 -13.51 9.58 -13.72
N LYS A 38 -14.71 9.11 -14.10
CA LYS A 38 -15.71 8.68 -13.13
C LYS A 38 -15.19 7.52 -12.27
N LYS A 39 -14.62 6.48 -12.89
CA LYS A 39 -14.06 5.33 -12.17
C LYS A 39 -12.92 5.72 -11.22
N LEU A 40 -12.09 6.68 -11.62
CA LEU A 40 -11.01 7.22 -10.79
C LEU A 40 -11.59 7.82 -9.50
N LYS A 41 -12.58 8.71 -9.65
CA LYS A 41 -13.26 9.36 -8.53
C LYS A 41 -14.06 8.37 -7.66
N ASP A 42 -14.71 7.39 -8.27
CA ASP A 42 -15.47 6.36 -7.56
C ASP A 42 -14.55 5.47 -6.69
N ASN A 43 -13.27 5.31 -7.06
CA ASN A 43 -12.26 4.55 -6.30
C ASN A 43 -11.34 5.42 -5.44
N HIS A 44 -11.61 6.72 -5.32
CA HIS A 44 -10.75 7.67 -4.60
C HIS A 44 -10.39 7.19 -3.19
N ALA A 45 -11.39 6.76 -2.40
CA ALA A 45 -11.16 6.27 -1.04
C ALA A 45 -10.18 5.07 -1.01
N TRP A 46 -10.34 4.12 -1.95
CA TRP A 46 -9.43 2.98 -2.10
C TRP A 46 -7.98 3.42 -2.34
N PHE A 47 -7.77 4.47 -3.12
CA PHE A 47 -6.43 5.01 -3.35
C PHE A 47 -5.87 5.77 -2.15
N VAL A 48 -6.68 6.56 -1.43
CA VAL A 48 -6.22 7.30 -0.24
C VAL A 48 -5.85 6.35 0.90
N ASP A 49 -6.76 5.46 1.27
CA ASP A 49 -6.62 4.57 2.42
C ASP A 49 -5.83 3.29 2.08
N THR A 50 -5.55 3.05 0.79
CA THR A 50 -4.69 1.99 0.26
C THR A 50 -5.02 0.61 0.85
N LEU A 51 -4.05 0.00 1.52
CA LEU A 51 -4.12 -1.36 2.06
C LEU A 51 -5.02 -1.45 3.31
N SER A 52 -5.37 -0.33 3.93
CA SER A 52 -6.25 -0.31 5.12
C SER A 52 -7.73 -0.55 4.80
N HIS A 53 -8.13 -0.42 3.53
CA HIS A 53 -9.47 -0.81 3.09
C HIS A 53 -9.70 -2.32 3.03
N PHE A 54 -8.63 -3.12 3.09
CA PHE A 54 -8.73 -4.54 3.42
C PHE A 54 -8.87 -4.64 4.94
N LYS A 55 -10.13 -4.63 5.38
CA LYS A 55 -10.50 -4.47 6.79
C LYS A 55 -10.20 -5.74 7.59
N PRO A 56 -9.95 -5.61 8.90
CA PRO A 56 -9.82 -6.76 9.79
C PRO A 56 -11.15 -7.51 9.96
N PRO A 57 -11.14 -8.74 10.53
CA PRO A 57 -12.34 -9.51 10.80
C PRO A 57 -13.38 -8.75 11.62
N ASN A 58 -14.66 -8.93 11.28
CA ASN A 58 -15.78 -8.19 11.85
C ASN A 58 -16.96 -9.14 12.13
N GLU A 59 -17.47 -9.13 13.36
CA GLU A 59 -18.56 -10.04 13.75
C GLU A 59 -19.84 -9.80 12.93
N ASN A 60 -20.15 -8.57 12.55
CA ASN A 60 -21.31 -8.29 11.70
C ASN A 60 -21.15 -8.90 10.31
N SER A 61 -19.94 -8.85 9.73
CA SER A 61 -19.61 -9.47 8.44
C SER A 61 -19.68 -10.99 8.53
N ARG A 62 -19.13 -11.58 9.60
CA ARG A 62 -19.23 -13.02 9.89
C ARG A 62 -20.68 -13.48 9.98
N GLU A 63 -21.50 -12.76 10.74
CA GLU A 63 -22.91 -13.07 10.88
C GLU A 63 -23.70 -12.85 9.58
N ALA A 64 -23.30 -11.91 8.74
CA ALA A 64 -23.95 -11.66 7.46
C ALA A 64 -23.89 -12.89 6.56
N LEU A 65 -22.75 -13.60 6.54
CA LEU A 65 -22.55 -14.85 5.78
C LEU A 65 -23.42 -16.03 6.25
N ASN A 66 -24.18 -15.90 7.35
CA ASN A 66 -25.20 -16.89 7.72
C ASN A 66 -26.50 -16.74 6.90
N SER A 67 -26.65 -15.64 6.15
CA SER A 67 -27.80 -15.37 5.28
C SER A 67 -27.60 -16.02 3.91
N GLN A 68 -28.70 -16.31 3.19
CA GLN A 68 -28.61 -16.76 1.80
C GLN A 68 -28.08 -15.66 0.88
N GLN A 69 -28.38 -14.39 1.21
CA GLN A 69 -27.99 -13.23 0.42
C GLN A 69 -27.48 -12.13 1.33
N VAL A 70 -26.39 -11.50 0.91
CA VAL A 70 -25.77 -10.35 1.59
C VAL A 70 -25.73 -9.18 0.64
N LYS A 71 -26.18 -8.01 1.10
CA LYS A 71 -26.12 -6.76 0.33
C LYS A 71 -24.91 -5.94 0.77
N VAL A 72 -24.06 -5.56 -0.18
CA VAL A 72 -22.85 -4.75 0.02
C VAL A 72 -23.00 -3.48 -0.82
N GLY A 73 -23.52 -2.41 -0.24
CA GLY A 73 -23.88 -1.20 -0.99
C GLY A 73 -24.89 -1.49 -2.11
N SER A 74 -24.51 -1.25 -3.37
CA SER A 74 -25.30 -1.56 -4.57
C SER A 74 -25.19 -3.02 -5.03
N HIS A 75 -24.30 -3.81 -4.44
CA HIS A 75 -24.01 -5.18 -4.85
C HIS A 75 -24.75 -6.20 -3.98
N GLN A 76 -24.99 -7.38 -4.55
CA GLN A 76 -25.62 -8.50 -3.87
C GLN A 76 -24.79 -9.75 -4.08
N LEU A 77 -24.52 -10.44 -2.99
CA LEU A 77 -23.78 -11.71 -2.94
C LEU A 77 -24.75 -12.84 -2.61
N ASP A 78 -24.77 -13.87 -3.46
CA ASP A 78 -25.44 -15.13 -3.17
C ASP A 78 -24.45 -16.05 -2.42
N ILE A 79 -24.79 -16.38 -1.17
CA ILE A 79 -23.89 -17.11 -0.28
C ILE A 79 -24.01 -18.61 -0.51
N LYS A 80 -22.94 -19.22 -1.02
CA LYS A 80 -22.80 -20.66 -1.19
C LYS A 80 -22.12 -21.25 0.06
N PRO A 81 -22.72 -22.24 0.75
CA PRO A 81 -22.14 -22.84 1.95
C PRO A 81 -20.69 -23.33 1.76
N GLU A 82 -20.40 -23.95 0.62
CA GLU A 82 -19.06 -24.46 0.26
C GLU A 82 -17.97 -23.37 0.18
N LEU A 83 -18.35 -22.16 -0.27
CA LEU A 83 -17.43 -21.03 -0.37
C LEU A 83 -17.34 -20.28 0.96
N LYS A 84 -18.41 -20.27 1.75
CA LYS A 84 -18.42 -19.65 3.08
C LYS A 84 -17.36 -20.27 3.99
N ASP A 85 -17.29 -21.60 4.08
CA ASP A 85 -16.34 -22.27 4.97
C ASP A 85 -14.89 -21.96 4.57
N LYS A 86 -14.62 -21.89 3.26
CA LYS A 86 -13.33 -21.47 2.70
C LYS A 86 -13.02 -20.00 3.03
N ALA A 87 -14.01 -19.12 2.90
CA ALA A 87 -13.89 -17.69 3.22
C ALA A 87 -13.58 -17.45 4.70
N LEU A 88 -14.22 -18.19 5.62
CA LEU A 88 -13.93 -18.07 7.05
C LEU A 88 -12.50 -18.53 7.37
N LYS A 89 -12.01 -19.58 6.71
CA LYS A 89 -10.61 -20.01 6.85
C LYS A 89 -9.65 -18.94 6.33
N ILE A 90 -9.90 -18.38 5.15
CA ILE A 90 -9.10 -17.30 4.55
C ILE A 90 -9.09 -16.05 5.42
N SER A 91 -10.26 -15.63 5.92
CA SER A 91 -10.43 -14.50 6.85
C SER A 91 -9.54 -14.67 8.08
N SER A 92 -9.58 -15.85 8.70
CA SER A 92 -8.76 -16.14 9.88
C SER A 92 -7.26 -16.14 9.59
N TYR A 93 -6.87 -16.53 8.37
CA TYR A 93 -5.46 -16.63 7.98
C TYR A 93 -4.85 -15.29 7.58
N LEU A 94 -5.56 -14.53 6.75
CA LEU A 94 -5.10 -13.23 6.23
C LEU A 94 -5.46 -12.05 7.13
N TYR A 95 -6.19 -12.31 8.23
CA TYR A 95 -6.80 -11.28 9.07
C TYR A 95 -7.62 -10.27 8.25
N LEU A 96 -8.50 -10.82 7.41
CA LEU A 96 -9.35 -10.07 6.49
C LEU A 96 -10.83 -10.21 6.88
N ASP A 97 -11.62 -9.17 6.68
CA ASP A 97 -13.07 -9.17 6.86
C ASP A 97 -13.71 -10.38 6.15
N GLU A 98 -14.69 -11.00 6.81
CA GLU A 98 -15.31 -12.23 6.33
C GLU A 98 -16.01 -12.05 4.99
N VAL A 99 -16.66 -10.90 4.75
CA VAL A 99 -17.32 -10.61 3.47
C VAL A 99 -16.29 -10.35 2.37
N GLN A 100 -15.22 -9.59 2.66
CA GLN A 100 -14.12 -9.41 1.70
C GLN A 100 -13.42 -10.73 1.35
N SER A 101 -13.24 -11.59 2.35
CA SER A 101 -12.70 -12.94 2.16
C SER A 101 -13.60 -13.80 1.28
N TYR A 102 -14.92 -13.69 1.44
CA TYR A 102 -15.88 -14.38 0.57
C TYR A 102 -15.82 -13.88 -0.87
N ILE A 103 -15.73 -12.56 -1.08
CA ILE A 103 -15.58 -11.95 -2.42
C ILE A 103 -14.32 -12.49 -3.11
N LEU A 104 -13.19 -12.56 -2.41
CA LEU A 104 -11.94 -13.13 -2.94
C LEU A 104 -12.09 -14.60 -3.32
N VAL A 105 -12.55 -15.44 -2.38
CA VAL A 105 -12.78 -16.88 -2.60
C VAL A 105 -13.69 -17.12 -3.81
N GLU A 106 -14.77 -16.34 -3.94
CA GLU A 106 -15.70 -16.45 -5.06
C GLU A 106 -15.04 -16.05 -6.39
N ARG A 107 -14.25 -14.98 -6.42
CA ARG A 107 -13.53 -14.53 -7.62
C ARG A 107 -12.45 -15.52 -8.05
N SER A 108 -11.62 -15.98 -7.12
CA SER A 108 -10.60 -17.00 -7.35
C SER A 108 -11.20 -18.28 -7.93
N PHE A 109 -12.37 -18.68 -7.40
CA PHE A 109 -13.09 -19.86 -7.90
C PHE A 109 -13.59 -19.68 -9.34
N LYS A 110 -14.12 -18.49 -9.68
CA LYS A 110 -14.59 -18.17 -11.04
C LYS A 110 -13.44 -18.10 -12.06
N ASN A 111 -12.28 -17.58 -11.66
CA ASN A 111 -11.16 -17.32 -12.57
C ASN A 111 -10.32 -18.57 -12.87
N ASN A 112 -10.07 -19.41 -11.87
CA ASN A 112 -9.04 -20.45 -11.99
C ASN A 112 -9.57 -21.80 -12.50
N ASN A 113 -10.88 -21.96 -12.76
CA ASN A 113 -11.51 -23.26 -13.09
C ASN A 113 -11.05 -24.40 -12.15
N VAL A 114 -10.61 -24.05 -10.93
CA VAL A 114 -10.10 -25.00 -9.96
C VAL A 114 -11.30 -25.81 -9.53
N ALA A 115 -11.31 -27.09 -9.93
CA ALA A 115 -12.33 -28.02 -9.47
C ALA A 115 -12.44 -27.89 -7.94
N LEU A 116 -13.66 -27.90 -7.40
CA LEU A 116 -13.90 -27.82 -5.95
C LEU A 116 -13.08 -28.85 -5.16
N ASP A 117 -12.66 -29.93 -5.84
CA ASP A 117 -11.90 -31.08 -5.39
C ASP A 117 -10.37 -31.01 -5.64
N SER A 118 -9.82 -29.90 -6.15
CA SER A 118 -8.35 -29.76 -6.14
C SER A 118 -7.85 -29.89 -4.70
N ILE A 119 -6.64 -30.44 -4.52
CA ILE A 119 -6.06 -30.69 -3.20
C ILE A 119 -6.25 -29.41 -2.38
N VAL A 120 -6.98 -29.50 -1.26
CA VAL A 120 -7.48 -28.38 -0.44
C VAL A 120 -6.40 -27.32 -0.14
N HIS A 121 -5.14 -27.73 -0.19
CA HIS A 121 -3.95 -26.90 -0.04
C HIS A 121 -3.67 -25.97 -1.24
N GLU A 122 -3.74 -26.46 -2.48
CA GLU A 122 -3.47 -25.67 -3.69
C GLU A 122 -4.46 -24.52 -3.87
N TYR A 123 -5.75 -24.79 -3.59
CA TYR A 123 -6.78 -23.75 -3.64
C TYR A 123 -6.54 -22.65 -2.61
N PHE A 124 -6.12 -23.02 -1.40
CA PHE A 124 -5.84 -22.06 -0.34
C PHE A 124 -4.70 -21.12 -0.71
N HIS A 125 -3.63 -21.64 -1.30
CA HIS A 125 -2.49 -20.84 -1.77
C HIS A 125 -2.90 -19.91 -2.89
N ALA A 126 -3.67 -20.40 -3.85
CA ALA A 126 -4.18 -19.59 -4.95
C ALA A 126 -5.00 -18.38 -4.46
N VAL A 127 -5.89 -18.56 -3.48
CA VAL A 127 -6.66 -17.42 -2.92
C VAL A 127 -5.75 -16.45 -2.16
N CYS A 128 -4.74 -16.95 -1.44
CA CYS A 128 -3.76 -16.08 -0.79
C CYS A 128 -2.95 -15.27 -1.81
N ILE A 129 -2.54 -15.88 -2.92
CA ILE A 129 -1.88 -15.19 -4.03
C ILE A 129 -2.81 -14.12 -4.61
N ASP A 130 -4.06 -14.46 -4.91
CA ASP A 130 -5.04 -13.52 -5.47
C ASP A 130 -5.26 -12.31 -4.54
N TYR A 131 -5.22 -12.50 -3.22
CA TYR A 131 -5.28 -11.41 -2.25
C TYR A 131 -4.11 -10.43 -2.38
N TYR A 132 -2.87 -10.92 -2.38
CA TYR A 132 -1.69 -10.07 -2.54
C TYR A 132 -1.64 -9.41 -3.92
N ILE A 133 -2.00 -10.14 -4.97
CA ILE A 133 -2.08 -9.60 -6.33
C ILE A 133 -3.07 -8.42 -6.39
N GLU A 134 -4.27 -8.55 -5.80
CA GLU A 134 -5.25 -7.46 -5.80
C GLU A 134 -4.76 -6.23 -5.04
N ARG A 135 -4.10 -6.41 -3.89
CA ARG A 135 -3.46 -5.34 -3.11
C ARG A 135 -2.36 -4.64 -3.90
N GLN A 136 -1.51 -5.40 -4.56
CA GLN A 136 -0.46 -4.85 -5.41
C GLN A 136 -1.02 -4.11 -6.62
N TYR A 137 -2.12 -4.58 -7.22
CA TYR A 137 -2.76 -3.86 -8.30
C TYR A 137 -3.35 -2.53 -7.85
N LEU A 138 -3.90 -2.44 -6.64
CA LEU A 138 -4.31 -1.17 -6.05
C LEU A 138 -3.14 -0.18 -5.95
N LEU A 139 -1.98 -0.63 -5.44
CA LEU A 139 -0.77 0.17 -5.37
C LEU A 139 -0.24 0.55 -6.77
N LYS A 140 -0.23 -0.39 -7.72
CA LYS A 140 0.17 -0.13 -9.12
C LYS A 140 -0.74 0.90 -9.79
N CYS A 141 -2.05 0.87 -9.54
CA CYS A 141 -2.99 1.89 -10.01
C CYS A 141 -2.63 3.27 -9.44
N THR A 142 -2.40 3.36 -8.12
CA THR A 142 -1.99 4.59 -7.43
C THR A 142 -0.68 5.14 -8.01
N ARG A 143 0.33 4.28 -8.18
CA ARG A 143 1.61 4.62 -8.81
C ARG A 143 1.42 5.15 -10.23
N ARG A 144 0.53 4.53 -11.01
CA ARG A 144 0.24 4.94 -12.39
C ARG A 144 -0.44 6.31 -12.42
N ILE A 145 -1.40 6.59 -11.53
CA ILE A 145 -2.06 7.90 -11.41
C ILE A 145 -1.02 9.00 -11.16
N LEU A 146 -0.11 8.78 -10.21
CA LEU A 146 0.96 9.74 -9.89
C LEU A 146 1.97 9.91 -11.03
N ALA A 147 2.42 8.82 -11.64
CA ALA A 147 3.34 8.87 -12.76
C ALA A 147 2.74 9.62 -13.97
N HIS A 148 1.44 9.42 -14.25
CA HIS A 148 0.71 10.19 -15.25
C HIS A 148 0.71 11.68 -14.90
N ALA A 149 0.35 12.04 -13.66
CA ALA A 149 0.32 13.42 -13.21
C ALA A 149 1.67 14.14 -13.37
N LEU A 150 2.79 13.45 -13.12
CA LEU A 150 4.15 13.97 -13.29
C LEU A 150 4.55 14.11 -14.78
N SER A 151 4.24 13.10 -15.61
CA SER A 151 4.58 13.12 -17.05
C SER A 151 3.92 14.26 -17.84
N LEU A 152 2.87 14.87 -17.28
CA LEU A 152 2.12 15.97 -17.87
C LEU A 152 2.69 17.35 -17.49
N GLY A 153 3.88 17.39 -16.87
CA GLY A 153 4.61 18.60 -16.50
C GLY A 153 4.74 19.62 -17.66
N SER A 154 4.32 20.87 -17.38
CA SER A 154 4.32 22.07 -18.23
C SER A 154 3.28 22.20 -19.38
N VAL A 155 2.37 21.24 -19.59
CA VAL A 155 1.24 21.46 -20.53
C VAL A 155 0.12 22.16 -19.76
N SER A 156 -0.07 23.46 -20.02
CA SER A 156 -0.99 24.37 -19.32
C SER A 156 -2.49 24.10 -19.60
N GLY A 157 -2.94 22.85 -19.45
CA GLY A 157 -4.35 22.52 -19.47
C GLY A 157 -4.93 22.57 -18.06
N GLU A 158 -5.67 23.63 -17.72
CA GLU A 158 -6.72 23.53 -16.70
C GLU A 158 -7.67 22.38 -17.12
N GLY A 159 -7.84 21.34 -16.28
CA GLY A 159 -8.80 20.26 -16.52
C GLY A 159 -8.24 18.83 -16.63
N ASN A 160 -6.95 18.59 -16.36
CA ASN A 160 -6.42 17.22 -16.38
C ASN A 160 -6.82 16.44 -15.12
N ALA A 161 -7.80 15.56 -15.28
CA ALA A 161 -8.35 14.72 -14.22
C ALA A 161 -7.31 13.87 -13.46
N MET A 162 -6.22 13.42 -14.10
CA MET A 162 -5.17 12.65 -13.40
C MET A 162 -4.38 13.52 -12.43
N LYS A 163 -4.03 14.74 -12.84
CA LYS A 163 -3.30 15.69 -12.00
C LYS A 163 -4.16 16.16 -10.84
N GLU A 164 -5.43 16.48 -11.10
CA GLU A 164 -6.39 16.84 -10.07
C GLU A 164 -6.55 15.72 -9.04
N GLU A 165 -6.70 14.48 -9.51
CA GLU A 165 -6.82 13.33 -8.62
C GLU A 165 -5.55 13.11 -7.80
N ALA A 166 -4.37 13.13 -8.42
CA ALA A 166 -3.09 12.96 -7.73
C ALA A 166 -2.90 13.97 -6.59
N LEU A 167 -3.16 15.26 -6.86
CA LEU A 167 -3.10 16.31 -5.85
C LEU A 167 -4.11 16.08 -4.73
N LYS A 168 -5.32 15.65 -5.08
CA LYS A 168 -6.36 15.33 -4.10
C LYS A 168 -6.00 14.12 -3.23
N LEU A 169 -5.41 13.08 -3.80
CA LEU A 169 -4.95 11.91 -3.04
C LEU A 169 -3.93 12.33 -1.97
N ILE A 170 -2.99 13.20 -2.33
CA ILE A 170 -1.99 13.74 -1.41
C ILE A 170 -2.67 14.58 -0.32
N SER A 171 -3.56 15.51 -0.69
CA SER A 171 -4.26 16.36 0.30
C SER A 171 -5.13 15.56 1.26
N ASP A 172 -5.70 14.45 0.79
CA ASP A 172 -6.62 13.62 1.56
C ASP A 172 -5.88 12.56 2.40
N GLY A 173 -4.55 12.53 2.36
CA GLY A 173 -3.72 11.82 3.35
C GLY A 173 -2.95 10.59 2.82
N LEU A 174 -2.89 10.38 1.50
CA LEU A 174 -2.18 9.25 0.89
C LEU A 174 -0.77 9.04 1.46
N GLU A 175 0.02 10.10 1.57
CA GLU A 175 1.41 10.03 2.09
C GLU A 175 1.45 9.47 3.51
N GLY A 176 0.59 9.97 4.41
CA GLY A 176 0.52 9.51 5.78
C GLY A 176 0.08 8.06 5.90
N ASN A 177 -0.88 7.65 5.07
CA ASN A 177 -1.36 6.27 5.02
C ASN A 177 -0.28 5.31 4.51
N LEU A 178 0.48 5.67 3.47
CA LEU A 178 1.60 4.87 2.95
C LEU A 178 2.73 4.72 3.98
N LEU A 179 3.08 5.80 4.70
CA LEU A 179 4.05 5.72 5.79
C LEU A 179 3.55 4.81 6.91
N SER A 180 2.25 4.88 7.23
CA SER A 180 1.64 4.00 8.24
C SER A 180 1.71 2.54 7.83
N VAL A 181 1.55 2.20 6.53
CA VAL A 181 1.75 0.84 6.02
C VAL A 181 3.16 0.34 6.31
N LEU A 182 4.20 1.14 6.01
CA LEU A 182 5.60 0.78 6.28
C LEU A 182 5.88 0.62 7.79
N GLN A 183 5.21 1.40 8.63
CA GLN A 183 5.35 1.34 10.09
C GLN A 183 4.59 0.15 10.71
N ASP A 184 3.37 -0.14 10.26
CA ASP A 184 2.48 -1.18 10.79
C ASP A 184 2.95 -2.60 10.50
N LEU A 185 3.82 -2.77 9.49
CA LEU A 185 4.56 -4.01 9.26
C LEU A 185 5.44 -4.41 10.45
N TYR A 186 5.91 -3.44 11.24
CA TYR A 186 6.71 -3.71 12.44
C TYR A 186 5.86 -4.42 13.53
N PRO A 187 4.68 -3.92 13.94
CA PRO A 187 3.70 -4.63 14.76
C PRO A 187 3.25 -5.99 14.21
N LEU A 188 2.99 -6.13 12.91
CA LEU A 188 2.47 -7.39 12.36
C LEU A 188 3.44 -8.57 12.52
N ILE A 189 4.74 -8.31 12.37
CA ILE A 189 5.79 -9.34 12.44
C ILE A 189 6.29 -9.55 13.88
N THR A 190 6.20 -8.53 14.76
CA THR A 190 6.70 -8.62 16.16
C THR A 190 5.62 -8.86 17.22
N LEU A 191 4.40 -8.36 17.02
CA LEU A 191 3.27 -8.70 17.88
C LEU A 191 2.61 -9.96 17.34
N ASN A 192 2.27 -10.86 18.25
CA ASN A 192 1.48 -12.07 18.06
C ASN A 192 0.08 -11.88 17.39
N LYS A 193 -0.14 -10.80 16.61
CA LYS A 193 -1.34 -10.54 15.80
C LYS A 193 -1.41 -11.43 14.56
N TRP A 194 -0.28 -11.87 14.00
CA TRP A 194 -0.22 -13.04 13.11
C TRP A 194 0.11 -14.31 13.90
N ARG A 195 -0.74 -14.61 14.90
CA ARG A 195 -0.91 -15.99 15.35
C ARG A 195 -1.82 -16.66 14.31
N PRO A 196 -1.22 -17.46 13.44
CA PRO A 196 -0.70 -18.71 13.97
C PRO A 196 0.72 -19.01 13.50
N PHE A 197 1.68 -18.64 14.35
CA PHE A 197 2.95 -19.35 14.52
C PHE A 197 2.80 -20.87 14.77
N ALA A 198 1.59 -21.42 14.77
CA ALA A 198 1.31 -22.87 14.77
C ALA A 198 1.02 -23.44 13.36
N PHE A 199 0.64 -22.62 12.37
CA PHE A 199 0.39 -23.06 10.99
C PHE A 199 1.58 -22.77 10.06
N LEU A 200 2.36 -21.71 10.31
CA LEU A 200 3.53 -21.37 9.47
C LEU A 200 4.67 -22.39 9.54
N TRP A 201 4.79 -23.15 10.63
CA TRP A 201 5.77 -24.26 10.72
C TRP A 201 5.36 -25.49 9.90
N VAL A 202 4.14 -25.50 9.36
CA VAL A 202 3.60 -26.62 8.58
C VAL A 202 3.79 -26.40 7.08
N ASP A 203 4.05 -25.17 6.64
CA ASP A 203 4.12 -24.82 5.21
C ASP A 203 5.15 -23.71 4.91
N ILE A 204 6.33 -24.16 4.50
CA ILE A 204 7.47 -23.30 4.15
C ILE A 204 7.19 -22.52 2.86
N ASP A 205 6.41 -23.08 1.93
CA ASP A 205 6.12 -22.46 0.65
C ASP A 205 5.21 -21.25 0.83
N LEU A 206 4.21 -21.38 1.70
CA LEU A 206 3.30 -20.28 2.02
C LEU A 206 3.98 -19.15 2.80
N PHE A 207 4.94 -19.48 3.67
CA PHE A 207 5.77 -18.46 4.33
C PHE A 207 6.66 -17.71 3.34
N THR A 208 7.29 -18.45 2.41
CA THR A 208 8.13 -17.87 1.36
C THR A 208 7.32 -16.94 0.47
N LEU A 209 6.15 -17.40 0.02
CA LEU A 209 5.21 -16.58 -0.75
C LEU A 209 4.86 -15.30 0.01
N TRP A 210 4.41 -15.40 1.27
CA TRP A 210 4.06 -14.23 2.06
C TRP A 210 5.20 -13.22 2.16
N ALA A 211 6.42 -13.69 2.41
CA ALA A 211 7.59 -12.83 2.53
C ALA A 211 7.89 -12.09 1.22
N GLU A 212 7.84 -12.79 0.09
CA GLU A 212 8.04 -12.21 -1.24
C GLU A 212 6.96 -11.18 -1.59
N GLU A 213 5.68 -11.55 -1.44
CA GLU A 213 4.57 -10.67 -1.80
C GLU A 213 4.52 -9.40 -0.92
N THR A 214 4.85 -9.53 0.38
CA THR A 214 4.96 -8.39 1.30
C THR A 214 6.07 -7.44 0.86
N LEU A 215 7.24 -7.97 0.48
CA LEU A 215 8.35 -7.15 0.00
C LEU A 215 8.04 -6.46 -1.32
N VAL A 216 7.24 -7.08 -2.19
CA VAL A 216 6.74 -6.43 -3.41
C VAL A 216 5.82 -5.25 -3.07
N GLU A 217 4.91 -5.41 -2.10
CA GLU A 217 4.07 -4.31 -1.60
C GLU A 217 4.91 -3.16 -1.02
N ASP A 218 5.92 -3.47 -0.20
CA ASP A 218 6.83 -2.46 0.39
C ASP A 218 7.56 -1.65 -0.69
N ASN A 219 8.08 -2.33 -1.70
CA ASN A 219 8.74 -1.66 -2.82
C ASN A 219 7.76 -0.79 -3.61
N LEU A 220 6.52 -1.24 -3.83
CA LEU A 220 5.50 -0.42 -4.49
C LEU A 220 5.12 0.81 -3.66
N VAL A 221 5.02 0.68 -2.33
CA VAL A 221 4.79 1.81 -1.43
C VAL A 221 5.93 2.82 -1.51
N LEU A 222 7.19 2.36 -1.49
CA LEU A 222 8.35 3.23 -1.63
C LEU A 222 8.45 3.87 -3.03
N ASP A 223 8.11 3.16 -4.09
CA ASP A 223 7.99 3.73 -5.44
C ASP A 223 6.97 4.88 -5.45
N ILE A 224 5.80 4.67 -4.83
CA ILE A 224 4.75 5.69 -4.76
C ILE A 224 5.23 6.90 -3.95
N LEU A 225 5.82 6.69 -2.77
CA LEU A 225 6.37 7.77 -1.95
C LEU A 225 7.45 8.55 -2.71
N PHE A 226 8.31 7.87 -3.47
CA PHE A 226 9.28 8.54 -4.32
C PHE A 226 8.59 9.45 -5.34
N LEU A 227 7.53 8.99 -6.02
CA LEU A 227 6.77 9.84 -6.94
C LEU A 227 6.07 11.01 -6.25
N VAL A 228 5.62 10.85 -5.01
CA VAL A 228 4.99 11.92 -4.22
C VAL A 228 5.98 13.05 -3.93
N TYR A 229 7.24 12.72 -3.63
CA TYR A 229 8.28 13.71 -3.32
C TYR A 229 9.04 14.21 -4.55
N ASN A 230 9.15 13.39 -5.59
CA ASN A 230 9.81 13.74 -6.84
C ASN A 230 9.04 14.89 -7.52
N GLU A 231 9.78 15.91 -7.96
CA GLU A 231 9.25 17.16 -8.53
C GLU A 231 8.33 17.98 -7.61
N SER A 232 8.44 17.82 -6.28
CA SER A 232 7.81 18.68 -5.26
C SER A 232 6.27 18.74 -5.28
N VAL A 233 5.58 17.71 -5.79
CA VAL A 233 4.10 17.64 -5.73
C VAL A 233 3.60 17.67 -4.28
N CYS A 234 4.36 17.05 -3.37
CA CYS A 234 4.24 17.24 -1.94
C CYS A 234 5.58 17.72 -1.36
N THR A 235 5.54 18.64 -0.40
CA THR A 235 6.74 19.05 0.33
C THR A 235 6.88 18.23 1.60
N CYS A 236 7.95 17.44 1.69
CA CYS A 236 8.29 16.70 2.90
C CYS A 236 8.51 17.71 4.05
N ASN A 237 7.84 17.51 5.17
CA ASN A 237 8.06 18.32 6.36
C ASN A 237 9.02 17.61 7.34
N GLY A 238 9.50 18.32 8.36
CA GLY A 238 10.44 17.76 9.33
C GLY A 238 9.93 16.50 10.06
N GLU A 239 8.65 16.41 10.38
CA GLU A 239 8.07 15.22 11.05
C GLU A 239 8.07 13.99 10.15
N ARG A 240 7.69 14.17 8.87
CA ARG A 240 7.69 13.13 7.84
C ARG A 240 9.12 12.67 7.53
N TRP A 241 10.04 13.62 7.39
CA TRP A 241 11.45 13.32 7.16
C TRP A 241 12.06 12.53 8.32
N LYS A 242 11.81 12.94 9.58
CA LYS A 242 12.22 12.18 10.77
C LYS A 242 11.66 10.76 10.71
N THR A 243 10.39 10.58 10.35
CA THR A 243 9.75 9.27 10.20
C THR A 243 10.47 8.38 9.18
N LEU A 244 10.81 8.92 8.01
CA LEU A 244 11.59 8.23 6.98
C LEU A 244 12.99 7.83 7.49
N CYS A 245 13.66 8.69 8.25
CA CYS A 245 14.94 8.36 8.88
C CYS A 245 14.80 7.21 9.90
N TRP A 246 13.74 7.22 10.71
CA TRP A 246 13.46 6.14 11.67
C TRP A 246 13.20 4.81 10.96
N LEU A 247 12.44 4.81 9.87
CA LEU A 247 12.25 3.64 9.01
C LEU A 247 13.60 3.14 8.51
N TYR A 248 14.41 4.01 7.89
CA TYR A 248 15.69 3.63 7.29
C TYR A 248 16.69 3.09 8.33
N LYS A 249 16.84 3.77 9.47
CA LYS A 249 17.64 3.28 10.60
C LYS A 249 17.19 1.89 11.00
N GLY A 250 15.88 1.68 11.11
CA GLY A 250 15.39 0.40 11.55
C GLY A 250 15.69 -0.72 10.54
N ILE A 251 15.71 -0.43 9.23
CA ILE A 251 16.16 -1.38 8.19
C ILE A 251 17.64 -1.70 8.40
N LEU A 252 18.49 -0.69 8.60
CA LEU A 252 19.93 -0.87 8.82
C LEU A 252 20.25 -1.66 10.09
N SER A 253 19.52 -1.40 11.17
CA SER A 253 19.73 -2.07 12.46
C SER A 253 19.09 -3.47 12.51
N GLY A 254 18.47 -3.93 11.41
CA GLY A 254 17.74 -5.21 11.36
C GLY A 254 16.49 -5.26 12.23
N SER A 255 15.97 -4.10 12.66
CA SER A 255 14.74 -4.00 13.45
C SER A 255 13.49 -4.07 12.56
N TYR A 256 13.55 -3.54 11.33
CA TYR A 256 12.61 -3.93 10.28
C TYR A 256 13.10 -5.22 9.64
N ASN A 257 12.23 -6.22 9.60
CA ASN A 257 12.59 -7.62 9.37
C ASN A 257 12.95 -7.96 7.91
N PHE A 258 13.43 -7.03 7.10
CA PHE A 258 13.88 -7.28 5.72
C PHE A 258 14.89 -8.44 5.65
N GLY A 259 15.81 -8.54 6.62
CA GLY A 259 16.74 -9.67 6.73
C GLY A 259 16.11 -10.99 7.17
N LYS A 260 14.99 -10.98 7.90
CA LYS A 260 14.23 -12.21 8.25
C LYS A 260 13.29 -12.65 7.14
N LEU A 261 12.89 -11.72 6.27
CA LEU A 261 12.10 -11.98 5.07
C LEU A 261 12.96 -12.42 3.89
N ALA A 262 14.30 -12.30 3.96
CA ALA A 262 15.24 -12.77 2.93
C ALA A 262 15.37 -14.30 2.90
N VAL A 263 14.23 -14.98 2.74
CA VAL A 263 14.07 -16.43 2.74
C VAL A 263 14.31 -17.04 1.35
N SER A 264 14.30 -16.19 0.33
CA SER A 264 14.60 -16.52 -1.07
C SER A 264 15.52 -15.46 -1.70
N THR A 265 16.03 -15.77 -2.89
CA THR A 265 16.84 -14.84 -3.69
C THR A 265 16.05 -13.60 -4.13
N GLU A 266 14.78 -13.77 -4.44
CA GLU A 266 13.83 -12.74 -4.86
C GLU A 266 13.52 -11.80 -3.69
N ALA A 267 13.27 -12.37 -2.51
CA ALA A 267 13.05 -11.60 -1.29
C ALA A 267 14.30 -10.79 -0.90
N LEU A 268 15.49 -11.39 -0.97
CA LEU A 268 16.74 -10.69 -0.69
C LEU A 268 16.95 -9.49 -1.65
N ARG A 269 16.69 -9.69 -2.94
CA ARG A 269 16.79 -8.61 -3.95
C ARG A 269 15.79 -7.50 -3.67
N SER A 270 14.54 -7.85 -3.37
CA SER A 270 13.46 -6.90 -3.09
C SER A 270 13.73 -6.10 -1.81
N ALA A 271 14.25 -6.76 -0.76
CA ALA A 271 14.69 -6.09 0.46
C ALA A 271 15.83 -5.09 0.21
N TYR A 272 16.81 -5.46 -0.62
CA TYR A 272 17.87 -4.56 -1.02
C TYR A 272 17.35 -3.35 -1.83
N GLN A 273 16.42 -3.59 -2.76
CA GLN A 273 15.78 -2.53 -3.53
C GLN A 273 15.02 -1.55 -2.63
N ALA A 274 14.24 -2.04 -1.67
CA ALA A 274 13.52 -1.20 -0.71
C ALA A 274 14.48 -0.30 0.09
N LYS A 275 15.61 -0.85 0.52
CA LYS A 275 16.67 -0.08 1.19
C LYS A 275 17.23 1.02 0.30
N VAL A 276 17.53 0.74 -0.97
CA VAL A 276 18.05 1.73 -1.91
C VAL A 276 17.00 2.81 -2.19
N GLN A 277 15.75 2.42 -2.42
CA GLN A 277 14.66 3.34 -2.72
C GLN A 277 14.39 4.31 -1.57
N LEU A 278 14.36 3.83 -0.33
CA LEU A 278 14.19 4.70 0.84
C LEU A 278 15.36 5.68 1.01
N LEU A 279 16.59 5.25 0.69
CA LEU A 279 17.74 6.16 0.69
C LEU A 279 17.59 7.26 -0.37
N LEU A 280 17.12 6.93 -1.58
CA LEU A 280 16.88 7.92 -2.63
C LEU A 280 15.81 8.93 -2.20
N ILE A 281 14.72 8.47 -1.57
CA ILE A 281 13.69 9.35 -0.99
C ILE A 281 14.31 10.29 0.04
N LEU A 282 15.15 9.78 0.94
CA LEU A 282 15.81 10.60 1.96
C LEU A 282 16.74 11.67 1.37
N ILE A 283 17.47 11.34 0.29
CA ILE A 283 18.34 12.28 -0.43
C ILE A 283 17.50 13.35 -1.12
N GLU A 284 16.46 12.94 -1.85
CA GLU A 284 15.55 13.86 -2.57
C GLU A 284 14.87 14.83 -1.59
N THR A 285 14.32 14.28 -0.51
CA THR A 285 13.61 15.07 0.51
C THR A 285 14.51 15.85 1.46
N LEU A 286 15.84 15.68 1.40
CA LEU A 286 16.75 16.54 2.15
C LEU A 286 16.89 17.90 1.46
N ASP A 287 16.72 17.96 0.13
CA ASP A 287 16.82 19.18 -0.66
C ASP A 287 18.13 19.95 -0.37
N LEU A 288 19.25 19.24 -0.54
CA LEU A 288 20.57 19.73 -0.18
C LEU A 288 20.93 21.02 -0.93
N GLU A 289 20.43 21.19 -2.15
CA GLU A 289 20.64 22.39 -2.95
C GLU A 289 20.07 23.63 -2.26
N ASN A 290 18.82 23.56 -1.78
CA ASN A 290 18.21 24.66 -1.04
C ASN A 290 18.88 24.89 0.32
N ILE A 291 19.30 23.83 1.01
CA ILE A 291 20.08 23.96 2.26
C ILE A 291 21.41 24.69 2.00
N LEU A 292 22.15 24.28 0.96
CA LEU A 292 23.43 24.89 0.60
C LEU A 292 23.27 26.34 0.17
N GLN A 293 22.23 26.65 -0.62
CA GLN A 293 21.93 28.02 -1.03
C GLN A 293 21.66 28.92 0.18
N MET A 294 20.93 28.41 1.18
CA MET A 294 20.70 29.19 2.40
C MET A 294 21.95 29.42 3.24
N VAL A 295 22.83 28.42 3.34
CA VAL A 295 24.13 28.57 4.01
C VAL A 295 24.98 29.60 3.29
N HIS A 296 25.00 29.58 1.96
CA HIS A 296 25.70 30.56 1.14
C HIS A 296 25.14 31.97 1.32
N ASP A 297 23.82 32.11 1.37
CA ASP A 297 23.13 33.41 1.46
C ASP A 297 23.05 33.96 2.89
N GLU A 298 23.70 33.28 3.86
CA GLU A 298 23.70 33.62 5.29
C GLU A 298 22.29 33.82 5.87
N ILE A 299 21.28 33.16 5.27
CA ILE A 299 19.90 33.27 5.72
C ILE A 299 19.79 32.59 7.10
N PRO A 300 19.39 33.30 8.16
CA PRO A 300 19.21 32.69 9.46
C PRO A 300 18.18 31.56 9.34
N PHE A 301 18.51 30.36 9.85
CA PHE A 301 17.59 29.22 9.82
C PHE A 301 16.21 29.54 10.42
N SER A 302 16.14 30.47 11.37
CA SER A 302 14.88 30.98 11.95
C SER A 302 14.04 31.85 11.00
N ALA A 303 14.66 32.50 10.01
CA ALA A 303 13.98 33.28 8.96
C ALA A 303 13.59 32.40 7.76
N ALA A 304 14.31 31.30 7.55
CA ALA A 304 14.01 30.27 6.54
C ALA A 304 12.78 29.42 6.86
N PHE A 305 12.28 29.47 8.10
CA PHE A 305 11.04 28.84 8.58
C PHE A 305 9.81 29.13 7.70
N LEU A 306 9.82 30.24 6.96
CA LEU A 306 8.74 30.66 6.07
C LEU A 306 8.96 30.29 4.59
N MET A 307 10.17 29.87 4.19
CA MET A 307 10.53 29.67 2.78
C MET A 307 10.84 28.23 2.38
N SER A 308 11.11 27.31 3.31
CA SER A 308 11.24 25.88 2.99
C SER A 308 10.81 24.98 4.16
N SER A 309 10.11 23.89 3.85
CA SER A 309 9.41 23.04 4.83
C SER A 309 10.32 22.10 5.65
N LEU A 310 11.63 22.08 5.40
CA LEU A 310 12.57 21.10 5.98
C LEU A 310 13.57 21.68 7.00
N ASN A 311 13.72 23.01 7.08
CA ASN A 311 15.06 23.54 7.27
C ASN A 311 15.62 23.68 8.69
N GLU A 312 14.81 23.59 9.73
CA GLU A 312 15.36 23.60 11.10
C GLU A 312 15.40 22.20 11.70
N ASP A 313 14.31 21.44 11.58
CA ASP A 313 14.17 20.14 12.23
C ASP A 313 15.04 19.03 11.61
N ALA A 314 15.17 18.98 10.27
CA ALA A 314 16.00 17.96 9.61
C ALA A 314 17.49 18.24 9.83
N PHE A 315 17.90 19.50 9.74
CA PHE A 315 19.27 19.95 9.95
C PHE A 315 19.71 19.80 11.42
N TRP A 316 18.86 20.15 12.38
CA TRP A 316 19.16 19.88 13.80
C TRP A 316 19.09 18.40 14.15
N CYS A 317 18.23 17.60 13.51
CA CYS A 317 18.31 16.14 13.64
C CYS A 317 19.63 15.60 13.09
N MET A 318 20.18 16.18 12.01
CA MET A 318 21.52 15.85 11.50
C MET A 318 22.67 16.23 12.47
N LEU A 319 22.56 17.37 13.15
CA LEU A 319 23.65 17.95 13.95
C LEU A 319 23.61 17.61 15.43
N ARG A 320 22.43 17.44 16.04
CA ARG A 320 22.32 16.74 17.32
C ARG A 320 22.52 15.27 17.00
N ASP A 321 23.25 14.53 17.82
CA ASP A 321 23.31 13.05 17.81
C ASP A 321 21.92 12.36 18.02
N GLU A 322 20.82 13.06 17.73
CA GLU A 322 19.48 12.54 17.55
C GLU A 322 19.32 11.82 16.19
N LEU A 323 20.19 12.07 15.21
CA LEU A 323 20.39 11.10 14.13
C LEU A 323 21.25 9.93 14.62
N PRO A 324 20.78 8.69 14.49
CA PRO A 324 21.53 7.52 14.91
C PRO A 324 22.47 7.04 13.79
N LEU A 325 23.24 7.97 13.22
CA LEU A 325 24.28 7.69 12.23
C LEU A 325 25.64 7.41 12.89
N GLY A 326 25.75 7.61 14.22
CA GLY A 326 26.88 7.19 15.04
C GLY A 326 26.93 5.67 15.21
N GLY A 327 27.36 4.94 14.18
CA GLY A 327 27.54 3.49 14.26
C GLY A 327 27.71 2.73 12.95
N ILE A 328 27.90 3.39 11.81
CA ILE A 328 28.25 2.71 10.56
C ILE A 328 29.76 2.51 10.54
N HIS A 329 30.24 1.39 11.10
CA HIS A 329 31.55 0.87 10.71
C HIS A 329 31.39 0.22 9.33
N LEU A 330 32.12 0.79 8.35
CA LEU A 330 32.31 0.24 7.00
C LEU A 330 32.85 -1.19 7.03
#